data_AF-A0A453Q620-F1
#
_entry.id   AF-A0A453Q620-F1
#
_cell.length_a   1.000
_cell.length_b   1.000
_cell.length_c   1.000
_cell.angle_alpha   90.00
_cell.angle_beta   90.00
_cell.angle_gamma   90.00
#
_symmetry.space_group_name_H-M   'P 1'
#
loop_
_entity.id
_entity.type
_entity.pdbx_description
1 polymer ?
#
loop_
_entity_poly.entity_id
_entity_poly.type
_entity_poly.pdbx_seq_one_letter_code
_entity_poly.pdbx_strand_id
1 'polypeptide(L)'
;GSELEDKIQFAWMNQEDDAEETALPSAWYEVLSVLHMMAMLRLSQANSLLLPKTSLEGYHTKVSEENKRASVEVFLKAAGHLECAMHQVLPRMSPEKRKGLPVDLSEGVLKATCMQALGQAIDVQLGLAIDSPKATLAVKRRLACEMVKCWQQAHESIADIPLLDGWGEKHRLFVKWKHMEAKVYMQQALFMSLNSETIKMTEF
;
A
#
# COMPACT_ATOMS: atom_id res chain seq x y z
N GLY A 1 4.10 -4.16 -33.15
CA GLY A 1 2.68 -4.39 -32.86
C GLY A 1 2.00 -3.06 -33.01
N SER A 2 1.02 -2.90 -33.91
CA SER A 2 0.51 -1.56 -34.18
C SER A 2 -0.84 -1.49 -34.91
N GLU A 3 -1.61 -2.58 -35.00
CA GLU A 3 -2.92 -2.50 -35.66
C GLU A 3 -4.12 -2.69 -34.75
N LEU A 4 -4.03 -3.38 -33.61
CA LEU A 4 -5.19 -3.58 -32.72
C LEU A 4 -5.15 -2.78 -31.42
N GLU A 5 -4.01 -2.20 -31.05
CA GLU A 5 -3.83 -1.58 -29.73
C GLU A 5 -4.83 -0.45 -29.46
N ASP A 6 -5.28 0.26 -30.50
CA ASP A 6 -6.18 1.41 -30.36
C ASP A 6 -7.52 1.25 -31.09
N LYS A 7 -7.87 0.02 -31.49
CA LYS A 7 -9.11 -0.24 -32.24
C LYS A 7 -10.30 -0.60 -31.36
N ILE A 8 -10.06 -0.98 -30.11
CA ILE A 8 -11.09 -1.42 -29.17
C ILE A 8 -11.16 -0.41 -28.04
N GLN A 9 -12.37 0.10 -27.80
CA GLN A 9 -12.68 0.95 -26.68
C GLN A 9 -12.95 0.10 -25.44
N PHE A 10 -12.25 0.41 -24.36
CA PHE A 10 -12.43 -0.23 -23.06
C PHE A 10 -12.98 0.81 -22.10
N ALA A 11 -13.98 0.43 -21.30
CA ALA A 11 -14.66 1.31 -20.35
C ALA A 11 -14.48 0.76 -18.94
N TRP A 12 -14.08 1.63 -18.00
CA TRP A 12 -13.88 1.30 -16.60
C TRP A 12 -14.51 2.37 -15.71
N MET A 13 -15.10 1.91 -14.60
CA MET A 13 -15.64 2.79 -13.56
C MET A 13 -14.50 3.44 -12.78
N ASN A 14 -14.60 4.74 -12.57
CA ASN A 14 -13.66 5.50 -11.74
C ASN A 14 -14.12 5.48 -10.27
N GLN A 15 -13.21 5.70 -9.33
CA GLN A 15 -13.48 5.67 -7.89
C GLN A 15 -13.20 7.00 -7.19
N GLU A 16 -12.18 7.72 -7.64
CA GLU A 16 -11.72 8.99 -7.05
C GLU A 16 -11.99 10.22 -7.94
N ASP A 17 -12.61 10.04 -9.11
CA ASP A 17 -12.92 11.09 -10.09
C ASP A 17 -14.39 11.53 -10.08
N ASP A 18 -14.68 12.73 -10.62
CA ASP A 18 -16.03 13.27 -10.79
C ASP A 18 -16.80 12.48 -11.86
N ALA A 19 -16.08 12.09 -12.92
CA ALA A 19 -16.63 11.24 -13.96
C ALA A 19 -16.76 9.80 -13.43
N GLU A 20 -17.97 9.22 -13.49
CA GLU A 20 -18.21 7.85 -13.01
C GLU A 20 -17.50 6.76 -13.83
N GLU A 21 -17.21 7.04 -15.10
CA GLU A 21 -16.62 6.10 -16.05
C GLU A 21 -15.62 6.81 -16.97
N THR A 22 -14.55 6.11 -17.33
CA THR A 22 -13.65 6.52 -18.41
C THR A 22 -13.60 5.42 -19.46
N ALA A 23 -13.74 5.82 -20.73
CA ALA A 23 -13.62 4.92 -21.85
C ALA A 23 -12.52 5.38 -22.81
N LEU A 24 -11.52 4.53 -23.05
CA LEU A 24 -10.38 4.82 -23.90
C LEU A 24 -10.13 3.70 -24.90
N PRO A 25 -9.84 4.04 -26.19
CA PRO A 25 -9.44 3.06 -27.19
C PRO A 25 -7.96 2.72 -27.02
N SER A 26 -7.61 1.94 -26.00
CA SER A 26 -6.24 1.51 -25.77
C SER A 26 -6.15 0.18 -25.01
N ALA A 27 -5.48 -0.80 -25.60
CA ALA A 27 -5.17 -2.07 -24.93
C ALA A 27 -4.22 -1.88 -23.73
N TRP A 28 -3.36 -0.85 -23.74
CA TRP A 28 -2.52 -0.52 -22.58
C TRP A 28 -3.33 0.08 -21.44
N TYR A 29 -4.39 0.83 -21.75
CA TYR A 29 -5.35 1.28 -20.73
C TYR A 29 -6.06 0.09 -20.10
N GLU A 30 -6.54 -0.88 -20.90
CA GLU A 30 -7.14 -2.11 -20.39
C GLU A 30 -6.18 -2.87 -19.45
N VAL A 31 -4.95 -3.09 -19.87
CA VAL A 31 -3.94 -3.77 -19.04
C VAL A 31 -3.66 -2.99 -17.75
N LEU A 32 -3.60 -1.66 -17.82
CA LEU A 32 -3.40 -0.80 -16.65
C LEU A 32 -4.55 -0.94 -15.65
N SER A 33 -5.79 -0.86 -16.13
CA SER A 33 -7.00 -1.01 -15.32
C SER A 33 -7.09 -2.39 -14.68
N VAL A 34 -6.77 -3.46 -15.41
CA VAL A 34 -6.74 -4.82 -14.86
C VAL A 34 -5.68 -4.97 -13.78
N LEU A 35 -4.46 -4.44 -13.97
CA LEU A 35 -3.41 -4.48 -12.95
C LEU A 35 -3.81 -3.71 -11.68
N HIS A 36 -4.42 -2.54 -11.84
CA HIS A 36 -4.96 -1.77 -10.73
C HIS A 36 -6.05 -2.55 -9.98
N MET A 37 -7.04 -3.12 -10.68
CA MET A 37 -8.08 -3.96 -10.09
C MET A 37 -7.50 -5.18 -9.36
N MET A 38 -6.51 -5.86 -9.95
CA MET A 38 -5.82 -6.98 -9.30
C MET A 38 -5.16 -6.53 -7.99
N ALA A 39 -4.50 -5.37 -7.97
CA ALA A 39 -3.91 -4.81 -6.76
C ALA A 39 -4.97 -4.53 -5.68
N MET A 40 -6.09 -3.89 -6.05
CA MET A 40 -7.19 -3.59 -5.13
C MET A 40 -7.83 -4.86 -4.56
N LEU A 41 -8.00 -5.89 -5.39
CA LEU A 41 -8.49 -7.19 -4.94
C LEU A 41 -7.51 -7.83 -3.93
N ARG A 42 -6.19 -7.75 -4.18
CA ARG A 42 -5.19 -8.26 -3.23
C ARG A 42 -5.20 -7.48 -1.92
N LEU A 43 -5.31 -6.15 -1.95
CA LEU A 43 -5.44 -5.34 -0.74
C LEU A 43 -6.67 -5.77 0.09
N SER A 44 -7.82 -5.97 -0.55
CA SER A 44 -9.04 -6.46 0.10
C SER A 44 -8.86 -7.86 0.71
N GLN A 45 -8.21 -8.77 -0.01
CA GLN A 45 -7.89 -10.12 0.49
C GLN A 45 -6.97 -10.08 1.71
N ALA A 46 -5.91 -9.26 1.67
CA ALA A 46 -4.97 -9.11 2.78
C ALA A 46 -5.67 -8.55 4.03
N ASN A 47 -6.52 -7.52 3.85
CA ASN A 47 -7.31 -6.96 4.94
C ASN A 47 -8.27 -8.01 5.55
N SER A 48 -8.89 -8.85 4.72
CA SER A 48 -9.81 -9.91 5.19
C SER A 48 -9.09 -10.96 6.05
N LEU A 49 -7.83 -11.28 5.74
CA LEU A 49 -7.01 -12.19 6.56
C LEU A 49 -6.69 -11.60 7.94
N LEU A 50 -6.65 -10.27 8.04
CA LEU A 50 -6.34 -9.52 9.27
C LEU A 50 -7.57 -9.19 10.12
N LEU A 51 -8.77 -9.60 9.71
CA LEU A 51 -9.97 -9.45 10.52
C LEU A 51 -10.05 -10.57 11.58
N PRO A 52 -10.32 -10.24 12.86
CA PRO A 52 -10.63 -11.25 13.87
C PRO A 52 -11.86 -12.06 13.45
N LYS A 53 -11.75 -13.40 13.47
CA LYS A 53 -12.90 -14.27 13.22
C LYS A 53 -13.76 -14.35 14.48
N THR A 54 -15.05 -14.08 14.35
CA THR A 54 -16.04 -14.31 15.39
C THR A 54 -16.16 -15.82 15.64
N SER A 55 -15.86 -16.27 16.85
CA SER A 55 -16.19 -17.63 17.29
C SER A 55 -17.66 -17.67 17.72
N LEU A 56 -18.29 -18.85 17.62
CA LEU A 56 -19.69 -19.07 18.02
C LEU A 56 -19.93 -18.80 19.52
N GLU A 57 -18.85 -18.71 20.32
CA GLU A 57 -18.86 -18.53 21.78
C GLU A 57 -18.66 -17.07 22.23
N GLY A 58 -18.69 -16.10 21.31
CA GLY A 58 -18.66 -14.66 21.66
C GLY A 58 -17.29 -14.10 22.03
N TYR A 59 -16.24 -14.93 22.05
CA TYR A 59 -14.85 -14.46 22.15
C TYR A 59 -14.31 -14.10 20.76
N HIS A 60 -13.84 -12.86 20.59
CA HIS A 60 -13.08 -12.46 19.40
C HIS A 60 -11.71 -13.15 19.41
N THR A 61 -11.50 -14.07 18.48
CA THR A 61 -10.22 -14.78 18.33
C THR A 61 -9.16 -13.83 17.74
N LYS A 62 -8.01 -13.68 18.41
CA LYS A 62 -6.84 -12.93 17.90
C LYS A 62 -6.46 -13.48 16.51
N VAL A 63 -6.10 -12.61 15.57
CA VAL A 63 -5.63 -13.01 14.23
C VAL A 63 -4.44 -13.95 14.36
N SER A 64 -4.48 -15.09 13.65
CA SER A 64 -3.40 -16.08 13.70
C SER A 64 -2.11 -15.55 13.07
N GLU A 65 -0.97 -16.02 13.57
CA GLU A 65 0.36 -15.70 13.01
C GLU A 65 0.50 -16.16 11.55
N GLU A 66 -0.17 -17.25 11.18
CA GLU A 66 -0.24 -17.73 9.80
C GLU A 66 -1.00 -16.76 8.90
N ASN A 67 -2.16 -16.27 9.32
CA ASN A 67 -2.92 -15.27 8.56
C ASN A 67 -2.13 -13.97 8.40
N LYS A 68 -1.42 -13.52 9.44
CA LYS A 68 -0.52 -12.35 9.36
C LYS A 68 0.60 -12.57 8.33
N ARG A 69 1.24 -13.75 8.33
CA ARG A 69 2.27 -14.07 7.33
C ARG A 69 1.69 -14.16 5.91
N ALA A 70 0.52 -14.77 5.76
CA ALA A 70 -0.18 -14.83 4.48
C ALA A 70 -0.58 -13.44 3.98
N SER A 71 -1.07 -12.54 4.85
CA SER A 71 -1.43 -11.18 4.45
C SER A 71 -0.22 -10.40 3.95
N VAL A 72 0.96 -10.58 4.55
CA VAL A 72 2.22 -9.97 4.07
C VAL A 72 2.49 -10.37 2.62
N GLU A 73 2.42 -11.67 2.27
CA GLU A 73 2.62 -12.12 0.89
C GLU A 73 1.60 -11.51 -0.08
N VAL A 74 0.35 -11.38 0.36
CA VAL A 74 -0.72 -10.80 -0.45
C VAL A 74 -0.50 -9.29 -0.67
N PHE A 75 -0.08 -8.54 0.34
CA PHE A 75 0.30 -7.14 0.20
C PHE A 75 1.48 -6.96 -0.77
N LEU A 76 2.52 -7.80 -0.68
CA LEU A 76 3.65 -7.76 -1.60
C LEU A 76 3.23 -8.05 -3.04
N LYS A 77 2.29 -8.98 -3.25
CA LYS A 77 1.68 -9.19 -4.57
C LYS A 77 0.94 -7.93 -5.04
N ALA A 78 0.16 -7.27 -4.20
CA ALA A 78 -0.53 -6.02 -4.57
C ALA A 78 0.47 -4.95 -5.05
N ALA A 79 1.54 -4.71 -4.29
CA ALA A 79 2.61 -3.80 -4.66
C ALA A 79 3.24 -4.18 -6.02
N GLY A 80 3.52 -5.46 -6.24
CA GLY A 80 4.09 -5.94 -7.51
C GLY A 80 3.22 -5.67 -8.75
N HIS A 81 1.89 -5.74 -8.64
CA HIS A 81 0.99 -5.38 -9.74
C HIS A 81 1.09 -3.87 -10.06
N LEU A 82 1.16 -3.03 -9.03
CA LEU A 82 1.26 -1.57 -9.18
C LEU A 82 2.64 -1.13 -9.69
N GLU A 83 3.71 -1.78 -9.24
CA GLU A 83 5.05 -1.57 -9.80
C GLU A 83 5.10 -1.95 -11.29
N CYS A 84 4.47 -3.06 -11.68
CA CYS A 84 4.35 -3.47 -13.07
C CYS A 84 3.56 -2.42 -13.87
N ALA A 85 2.43 -1.94 -13.34
CA ALA A 85 1.64 -0.89 -13.96
C ALA A 85 2.47 0.38 -14.23
N MET A 86 3.21 0.85 -13.23
CA MET A 86 4.02 2.07 -13.35
C MET A 86 5.24 1.92 -14.26
N HIS A 87 5.96 0.80 -14.18
CA HIS A 87 7.25 0.66 -14.88
C HIS A 87 7.16 -0.05 -16.23
N GLN A 88 6.13 -0.88 -16.45
CA GLN A 88 6.00 -1.69 -17.66
C GLN A 88 4.85 -1.26 -18.56
N VAL A 89 3.79 -0.66 -18.00
CA VAL A 89 2.58 -0.29 -18.74
C VAL A 89 2.51 1.20 -19.04
N LEU A 90 2.56 2.06 -18.03
CA LEU A 90 2.50 3.52 -18.24
C LEU A 90 3.50 4.04 -19.29
N PRO A 91 4.78 3.60 -19.32
CA PRO A 91 5.74 4.07 -20.31
C PRO A 91 5.38 3.71 -21.76
N ARG A 92 4.56 2.68 -21.98
CA ARG A 92 4.10 2.25 -23.31
C ARG A 92 2.93 3.08 -23.84
N MET A 93 2.26 3.83 -22.98
CA MET A 93 1.18 4.73 -23.36
C MET A 93 1.75 6.05 -23.88
N SER A 94 1.14 6.62 -24.93
CA SER A 94 1.52 7.96 -25.41
C SER A 94 1.17 9.04 -24.36
N PRO A 95 1.87 10.18 -24.35
CA PRO A 95 1.57 11.27 -23.41
C PRO A 95 0.11 11.74 -23.47
N GLU A 96 -0.50 11.74 -24.65
CA GLU A 96 -1.90 12.14 -24.87
C GLU A 96 -2.85 11.18 -24.16
N LYS A 97 -2.61 9.87 -24.28
CA LYS A 97 -3.44 8.87 -23.60
C LYS A 97 -3.28 8.91 -22.09
N ARG A 98 -2.06 9.18 -21.59
CA ARG A 98 -1.83 9.34 -20.15
C ARG A 98 -2.58 10.52 -19.56
N LYS A 99 -2.77 11.61 -20.32
CA LYS A 99 -3.58 12.76 -19.89
C LYS A 99 -5.08 12.45 -19.82
N GLY A 100 -5.54 11.44 -20.56
CA GLY A 100 -6.93 11.00 -20.54
C GLY A 100 -7.22 9.92 -19.50
N LEU A 101 -6.23 9.52 -18.69
CA LEU A 101 -6.44 8.56 -17.61
C LEU A 101 -7.27 9.19 -16.48
N PRO A 102 -8.15 8.41 -15.83
CA PRO A 102 -8.82 8.86 -14.62
C PRO A 102 -7.81 9.03 -13.50
N VAL A 103 -8.15 9.85 -12.49
CA VAL A 103 -7.24 10.15 -11.38
C VAL A 103 -6.76 8.90 -10.64
N ASP A 104 -7.61 7.86 -10.55
CA ASP A 104 -7.31 6.54 -9.97
C ASP A 104 -6.05 5.89 -10.56
N LEU A 105 -5.81 6.14 -11.85
CA LEU A 105 -4.71 5.56 -12.62
C LEU A 105 -3.59 6.57 -12.88
N SER A 106 -3.63 7.74 -12.23
CA SER A 106 -2.51 8.66 -12.24
C SER A 106 -1.28 8.02 -11.59
N GLU A 107 -0.09 8.35 -12.08
CA GLU A 107 1.16 7.77 -11.59
C GLU A 107 1.34 7.99 -10.08
N GLY A 108 0.92 9.15 -9.56
CA GLY A 108 0.98 9.46 -8.14
C GLY A 108 0.03 8.63 -7.28
N VAL A 109 -1.22 8.40 -7.72
CA VAL A 109 -2.17 7.51 -7.00
C VAL A 109 -1.70 6.05 -7.04
N LEU A 110 -1.19 5.57 -8.18
CA LEU A 110 -0.62 4.23 -8.30
C LEU A 110 0.59 4.06 -7.38
N LYS A 111 1.48 5.06 -7.33
CA LYS A 111 2.65 5.05 -6.44
C LYS A 111 2.27 5.10 -4.97
N ALA A 112 1.30 5.94 -4.60
CA ALA A 112 0.80 5.99 -3.23
C ALA A 112 0.17 4.66 -2.80
N THR A 113 -0.65 4.06 -3.65
CA THR A 113 -1.27 2.76 -3.38
C THR A 113 -0.22 1.64 -3.29
N CYS A 114 0.83 1.69 -4.11
CA CYS A 114 1.96 0.77 -4.05
C CYS A 114 2.71 0.88 -2.72
N MET A 115 3.03 2.12 -2.32
CA MET A 115 3.71 2.40 -1.06
C MET A 115 2.83 2.09 0.16
N GLN A 116 1.51 2.25 0.05
CA GLN A 116 0.53 1.80 1.04
C GLN A 116 0.61 0.28 1.22
N ALA A 117 0.58 -0.49 0.13
CA ALA A 117 0.66 -1.95 0.20
C ALA A 117 1.96 -2.41 0.89
N LEU A 118 3.10 -1.80 0.54
CA LEU A 118 4.39 -2.06 1.20
C LEU A 118 4.37 -1.64 2.67
N GLY A 119 3.84 -0.46 2.98
CA GLY A 119 3.71 0.05 4.35
C GLY A 119 2.89 -0.87 5.24
N GLN A 120 1.78 -1.42 4.73
CA GLN A 120 0.94 -2.40 5.45
C GLN A 120 1.65 -3.74 5.63
N ALA A 121 2.41 -4.21 4.63
CA ALA A 121 3.21 -5.43 4.77
C ALA A 121 4.25 -5.28 5.89
N ILE A 122 4.94 -4.13 5.94
CA ILE A 122 5.96 -3.85 6.96
C ILE A 122 5.32 -3.69 8.34
N ASP A 123 4.16 -3.03 8.44
CA ASP A 123 3.41 -2.88 9.70
C ASP A 123 3.09 -4.26 10.32
N VAL A 124 2.59 -5.20 9.50
CA VAL A 124 2.34 -6.58 9.94
C VAL A 124 3.63 -7.29 10.35
N GLN A 125 4.71 -7.17 9.56
CA GLN A 125 6.01 -7.77 9.90
C GLN A 125 6.60 -7.20 11.19
N LEU A 126 6.44 -5.90 11.44
CA LEU A 126 6.87 -5.25 12.67
C LEU A 126 6.08 -5.77 13.86
N GLY A 127 4.77 -5.91 13.74
CA GLY A 127 3.94 -6.54 14.77
C GLY A 127 4.37 -7.97 15.10
N LEU A 128 4.66 -8.79 14.08
CA LEU A 128 5.22 -10.13 14.24
C LEU A 128 6.59 -10.12 14.94
N ALA A 129 7.46 -9.17 14.59
CA ALA A 129 8.77 -9.03 15.21
C ALA A 129 8.66 -8.58 16.67
N ILE A 130 7.72 -7.68 17.01
CA ILE A 130 7.49 -7.23 18.38
C ILE A 130 7.09 -8.40 19.28
N ASP A 131 6.14 -9.23 18.83
CA ASP A 131 5.64 -10.41 19.54
C ASP A 131 6.67 -11.56 19.61
N SER A 132 7.76 -11.50 18.83
CA SER A 132 8.76 -12.57 18.75
C SER A 132 9.95 -12.36 19.70
N PRO A 133 10.24 -13.31 20.61
CA PRO A 133 11.43 -13.26 21.46
C PRO A 133 12.73 -13.46 20.67
N LYS A 134 12.65 -13.98 19.43
CA LYS A 134 13.81 -14.22 18.56
C LYS A 134 14.20 -12.98 17.76
N ALA A 135 13.32 -11.99 17.62
CA ALA A 135 13.58 -10.80 16.84
C ALA A 135 14.45 -9.81 17.64
N THR A 136 15.62 -9.48 17.08
CA THR A 136 16.54 -8.52 17.71
C THR A 136 15.99 -7.10 17.64
N LEU A 137 16.47 -6.22 18.53
CA LEU A 137 16.14 -4.79 18.47
C LEU A 137 16.50 -4.16 17.12
N ALA A 138 17.61 -4.59 16.51
CA ALA A 138 18.03 -4.10 15.19
C ALA A 138 16.99 -4.41 14.10
N VAL A 139 16.37 -5.59 14.12
CA VAL A 139 15.29 -5.95 13.18
C VAL A 139 14.07 -5.05 13.37
N LYS A 140 13.64 -4.85 14.62
CA LYS A 140 12.49 -3.99 14.96
C LYS A 140 12.73 -2.53 14.51
N ARG A 141 13.93 -1.99 14.77
CA ARG A 141 14.35 -0.65 14.32
C ARG A 141 14.30 -0.54 12.79
N ARG A 142 14.87 -1.50 12.07
CA ARG A 142 14.90 -1.49 10.60
C ARG A 142 13.49 -1.45 10.03
N LEU A 143 12.60 -2.33 10.50
CA LEU A 143 11.21 -2.37 10.04
C LEU A 143 10.47 -1.06 10.35
N ALA A 144 10.65 -0.48 11.54
CA ALA A 144 10.03 0.82 11.87
C ALA A 144 10.55 1.95 10.95
N CYS A 145 11.85 1.99 10.66
CA CYS A 145 12.43 2.94 9.69
C CYS A 145 11.85 2.77 8.29
N GLU A 146 11.77 1.53 7.80
CA GLU A 146 11.23 1.21 6.47
C GLU A 146 9.74 1.58 6.38
N MET A 147 8.96 1.31 7.42
CA MET A 147 7.56 1.69 7.52
C MET A 147 7.36 3.21 7.38
N VAL A 148 8.14 4.03 8.10
CA VAL A 148 8.10 5.50 7.97
C VAL A 148 8.42 5.93 6.55
N LYS A 149 9.45 5.36 5.94
CA LYS A 149 9.85 5.69 4.55
C LYS A 149 8.77 5.37 3.54
N CYS A 150 8.12 4.21 3.66
CA CYS A 150 7.02 3.82 2.77
C CYS A 150 5.84 4.78 2.90
N TRP A 151 5.37 5.06 4.12
CA TRP A 151 4.23 5.96 4.32
C TRP A 151 4.53 7.42 3.97
N GLN A 152 5.77 7.89 4.16
CA GLN A 152 6.19 9.20 3.69
C GLN A 152 6.12 9.28 2.17
N GLN A 153 6.68 8.29 1.45
CA GLN A 153 6.61 8.26 -0.02
C GLN A 153 5.17 8.14 -0.53
N ALA A 154 4.31 7.39 0.17
CA ALA A 154 2.89 7.34 -0.15
C ALA A 154 2.26 8.73 -0.04
N HIS A 155 2.49 9.42 1.09
CA HIS A 155 1.95 10.75 1.34
C HIS A 155 2.42 11.79 0.31
N GLU A 156 3.72 11.81 0.01
CA GLU A 156 4.30 12.72 -0.99
C GLU A 156 3.72 12.47 -2.40
N SER A 157 3.40 11.23 -2.74
CA SER A 157 2.93 10.89 -4.10
C SER A 157 1.51 11.37 -4.41
N ILE A 158 0.70 11.70 -3.39
CA ILE A 158 -0.69 12.19 -3.54
C ILE A 158 -0.90 13.57 -2.92
N ALA A 159 0.15 14.22 -2.41
CA ALA A 159 0.02 15.50 -1.71
C ALA A 159 -0.52 16.62 -2.59
N ASP A 160 -0.09 16.65 -3.86
CA ASP A 160 -0.40 17.70 -4.83
C ASP A 160 -1.43 17.29 -5.89
N ILE A 161 -2.03 16.10 -5.74
CA ILE A 161 -3.07 15.63 -6.66
C ILE A 161 -4.40 16.27 -6.25
N PRO A 162 -5.14 16.90 -7.18
CA PRO A 162 -6.46 17.47 -6.91
C PRO A 162 -7.50 16.34 -6.79
N LEU A 163 -7.43 15.61 -5.68
CA LEU A 163 -8.41 14.58 -5.34
C LEU A 163 -9.73 15.25 -4.95
N LEU A 164 -10.82 14.79 -5.55
CA LEU A 164 -12.16 15.30 -5.28
C LEU A 164 -12.67 14.79 -3.93
N ASP A 165 -13.69 15.46 -3.40
CA ASP A 165 -14.33 15.06 -2.14
C ASP A 165 -14.89 13.63 -2.26
N GLY A 166 -14.52 12.74 -1.32
CA GLY A 166 -14.95 11.35 -1.34
C GLY A 166 -13.83 10.35 -1.06
N TRP A 167 -13.65 9.38 -1.96
CA TRP A 167 -12.69 8.28 -1.78
C TRP A 167 -11.23 8.74 -1.86
N GLY A 168 -10.91 9.67 -2.76
CA GLY A 168 -9.56 10.22 -2.89
C GLY A 168 -9.13 10.96 -1.62
N GLU A 169 -9.97 11.85 -1.10
CA GLU A 169 -9.69 12.53 0.18
C GLU A 169 -9.55 11.53 1.34
N LYS A 170 -10.39 10.50 1.39
CA LYS A 170 -10.30 9.45 2.40
C LYS A 170 -8.97 8.69 2.31
N HIS A 171 -8.50 8.37 1.10
CA HIS A 171 -7.20 7.72 0.88
C HIS A 171 -6.06 8.62 1.38
N ARG A 172 -6.10 9.91 1.05
CA ARG A 172 -5.12 10.90 1.53
C ARG A 172 -5.07 11.00 3.06
N LEU A 173 -6.24 11.06 3.71
CA LEU A 173 -6.34 11.07 5.17
C LEU A 173 -5.82 9.79 5.80
N PHE A 174 -6.13 8.63 5.20
CA PHE A 174 -5.64 7.33 5.65
C PHE A 174 -4.10 7.26 5.61
N VAL A 175 -3.50 7.64 4.48
CA VAL A 175 -2.05 7.66 4.30
C VAL A 175 -1.38 8.63 5.28
N LYS A 176 -1.94 9.83 5.46
CA LYS A 176 -1.44 10.82 6.44
C LYS A 176 -1.48 10.27 7.87
N TRP A 177 -2.59 9.64 8.25
CA TRP A 177 -2.73 9.01 9.57
C TRP A 177 -1.69 7.90 9.76
N LYS A 178 -1.55 7.00 8.79
CA LYS A 178 -0.57 5.90 8.83
C LYS A 178 0.87 6.38 8.88
N HIS A 179 1.20 7.46 8.18
CA HIS A 179 2.52 8.08 8.29
C HIS A 179 2.79 8.61 9.71
N MET A 180 1.82 9.28 10.33
CA MET A 180 1.98 9.76 11.70
C MET A 180 2.10 8.61 12.70
N GLU A 181 1.30 7.56 12.55
CA GLU A 181 1.41 6.33 13.34
C GLU A 181 2.80 5.70 13.24
N ALA A 182 3.36 5.57 12.02
CA ALA A 182 4.70 5.05 11.81
C ALA A 182 5.79 5.86 12.52
N LYS A 183 5.67 7.20 12.55
CA LYS A 183 6.61 8.06 13.27
C LYS A 183 6.58 7.80 14.77
N VAL A 184 5.42 7.53 15.36
CA VAL A 184 5.29 7.17 16.78
C VAL A 184 6.00 5.85 17.07
N TYR A 185 5.77 4.82 16.25
CA TYR A 185 6.47 3.53 16.40
C TYR A 185 7.99 3.68 16.31
N MET A 186 8.49 4.53 15.41
CA MET A 186 9.91 4.81 15.30
C MET A 186 10.50 5.46 16.56
N GLN A 187 9.79 6.44 17.15
CA GLN A 187 10.20 7.06 18.41
C GLN A 187 10.25 6.03 19.55
N GLN A 188 9.25 5.16 19.63
CA GLN A 188 9.21 4.10 20.64
C GLN A 188 10.36 3.09 20.45
N ALA A 189 10.65 2.70 19.20
CA ALA A 189 11.78 1.83 18.88
C ALA A 189 13.12 2.46 19.30
N LEU A 190 13.32 3.77 19.07
CA LEU A 190 14.50 4.51 19.51
C LEU A 190 14.60 4.60 21.05
N PHE A 191 13.50 4.77 21.76
CA PHE A 191 13.52 4.84 23.23
C PHE A 191 13.95 3.51 23.87
N MET A 192 13.35 2.39 23.42
CA MET A 192 13.74 1.06 23.91
C MET A 192 15.22 0.75 23.66
N SER A 193 15.75 1.34 22.60
CA SER A 193 17.11 1.17 22.13
C SER A 193 18.13 1.87 23.00
N LEU A 194 17.87 3.14 23.32
CA LEU A 194 18.68 3.92 24.25
C LEU A 194 18.71 3.25 25.62
N ASN A 195 17.55 2.83 26.16
CA ASN A 195 17.51 2.17 27.46
C ASN A 195 18.27 0.83 27.49
N SER A 196 18.25 0.07 26.39
CA SER A 196 19.04 -1.17 26.29
C SER A 196 20.55 -0.94 26.22
N GLU A 197 20.98 0.20 25.66
CA GLU A 197 22.39 0.59 25.59
C GLU A 197 22.86 1.23 26.91
N THR A 198 21.99 1.96 27.61
CA THR A 198 22.27 2.49 28.96
C THR A 198 22.48 1.37 29.98
N ILE A 199 21.65 0.31 29.95
CA ILE A 199 21.81 -0.86 30.85
C ILE A 199 23.15 -1.56 30.61
N LYS A 200 23.60 -1.66 29.35
CA LYS A 200 24.91 -2.25 29.02
C LYS A 200 26.10 -1.38 29.40
N MET A 201 25.93 -0.06 29.48
CA MET A 201 26.98 0.88 29.90
C MET A 201 27.11 1.00 31.43
N THR A 202 26.11 0.54 32.19
CA THR A 202 26.14 0.47 33.66
C THR A 202 26.65 -0.86 34.22
N GLU A 203 26.99 -1.83 33.35
CA GLU A 203 27.51 -3.16 33.74
C GLU A 203 29.06 -3.27 33.62
N PHE A 204 29.79 -2.15 33.56
CA PHE A 204 31.26 -2.11 33.55
C PHE A 204 31.82 -1.33 34.75
#